data_AF-A0A553FWU7-F1
#
_entry.id   AF-A0A553FWU7-F1
#
_cell.length_a   1.000
_cell.length_b   1.000
_cell.length_c   1.000
_cell.angle_alpha   90.00
_cell.angle_beta   90.00
_cell.angle_gamma   90.00
#
_symmetry.space_group_name_H-M   'P 1'
#
loop_
_entity.id
_entity.type
_entity.pdbx_description
1 polymer ?
#
loop_
_entity_poly.entity_id
_entity_poly.type
_entity_poly.pdbx_seq_one_letter_code
_entity_poly.pdbx_strand_id
1 'polypeptide(L)'
;MENLGPTINTEGNELFPFLHNDRDLYFASNGHGGLGGLDIFGIDLTDGFDGRISNVGSPINSALDDFGIILRPDGKTGFFSTNREESLSNDDIYSFTTTQPLIVSYFIKGIVYDKNENTRLSGVPVTLVQNGEIISQIMTDQEGDYSFPVKPNTAYELKSDSTGGYIPSVETVTTLESEKNNIWEKDLFLTKDLDFELLVDIKEKESKEPIDGVKVVVVDNLNGNTIIDQVTNAQGQLLYSMTDKELNDRVSYQIRLSKDGYLGKIETYNGTLDQPGRLDISKFLDLSLDRIEVGADLGKLVDIKPIYFDLGKYNIRPDAAAELDKIVGIMLENPGIEIELGSHTDSRGSASSNARLSDKRAKASADYIVSRGIEKSRIIGKGYGESVLINRCSDGVKCSKEEHQLNRRTEFRVTKVN
;
A
#
# COMPACT_ATOMS: atom_id res chain seq x y z
N MET A 1 -54.34 -15.23 -23.08
CA MET A 1 -54.69 -15.82 -21.77
C MET A 1 -53.66 -16.90 -21.52
N GLU A 2 -52.93 -16.76 -20.43
CA GLU A 2 -51.81 -17.62 -20.06
C GLU A 2 -51.99 -18.04 -18.60
N ASN A 3 -51.64 -19.29 -18.29
CA ASN A 3 -51.65 -19.80 -16.93
C ASN A 3 -50.36 -19.34 -16.24
N LEU A 4 -50.44 -18.79 -15.02
CA LEU A 4 -49.29 -18.21 -14.30
C LEU A 4 -48.33 -19.26 -13.70
N GLY A 5 -48.40 -20.51 -14.14
CA GLY A 5 -47.49 -21.58 -13.75
C GLY A 5 -47.85 -22.27 -12.43
N PRO A 6 -47.19 -23.42 -12.15
CA PRO A 6 -47.45 -24.24 -10.97
C PRO A 6 -46.93 -23.63 -9.66
N THR A 7 -46.10 -22.59 -9.75
CA THR A 7 -45.59 -21.85 -8.59
C THR A 7 -46.72 -21.08 -7.91
N ILE A 8 -47.60 -20.45 -8.70
CA ILE A 8 -48.78 -19.74 -8.19
C ILE A 8 -49.97 -20.70 -8.11
N ASN A 9 -50.28 -21.42 -9.19
CA ASN A 9 -51.46 -22.28 -9.30
C ASN A 9 -51.19 -23.66 -8.74
N THR A 10 -51.90 -24.03 -7.67
CA THR A 10 -51.73 -25.29 -6.96
C THR A 10 -52.88 -26.26 -7.29
N GLU A 11 -52.96 -27.39 -6.58
CA GLU A 11 -54.15 -28.25 -6.61
C GLU A 11 -55.34 -27.66 -5.81
N GLY A 12 -55.07 -26.62 -5.01
CA GLY A 12 -56.07 -25.87 -4.26
C GLY A 12 -56.78 -24.80 -5.08
N ASN A 13 -57.42 -23.88 -4.37
CA ASN A 13 -58.06 -22.71 -4.95
C ASN A 13 -57.12 -21.51 -4.82
N GLU A 14 -56.76 -20.88 -5.95
CA GLU A 14 -56.16 -19.55 -5.99
C GLU A 14 -57.22 -18.53 -6.39
N LEU A 15 -57.55 -17.63 -5.47
CA LEU A 15 -58.68 -16.70 -5.60
C LEU A 15 -58.24 -15.26 -5.34
N PHE A 16 -59.05 -14.33 -5.85
CA PHE A 16 -58.93 -12.89 -5.56
C PHE A 16 -57.52 -12.29 -5.82
N PRO A 17 -56.98 -12.41 -7.05
CA PRO A 17 -55.71 -11.78 -7.37
C PRO A 17 -55.81 -10.25 -7.32
N PHE A 18 -54.82 -9.61 -6.72
CA PHE A 18 -54.66 -8.16 -6.63
C PHE A 18 -53.21 -7.78 -6.92
N LEU A 19 -53.00 -7.01 -7.98
CA LEU A 19 -51.67 -6.50 -8.33
C LEU A 19 -51.47 -5.12 -7.71
N HIS A 20 -50.50 -5.00 -6.81
CA HIS A 20 -50.10 -3.74 -6.19
C HIS A 20 -48.93 -3.12 -6.94
N ASN A 21 -49.06 -1.85 -7.29
CA ASN A 21 -48.00 -1.04 -7.93
C ASN A 21 -47.29 -1.72 -9.12
N ASP A 22 -48.04 -2.50 -9.90
CA ASP A 22 -47.56 -3.27 -11.06
C ASP A 22 -46.40 -4.24 -10.78
N ARG A 23 -46.18 -4.61 -9.50
CA ARG A 23 -45.04 -5.43 -9.08
C ARG A 23 -45.42 -6.60 -8.18
N ASP A 24 -46.14 -6.34 -7.10
CA ASP A 24 -46.43 -7.36 -6.09
C ASP A 24 -47.83 -7.91 -6.33
N LEU A 25 -47.93 -9.19 -6.72
CA LEU A 25 -49.20 -9.88 -6.86
C LEU A 25 -49.57 -10.53 -5.54
N TYR A 26 -50.70 -10.11 -4.98
CA TYR A 26 -51.35 -10.73 -3.84
C TYR A 26 -52.49 -11.62 -4.31
N PHE A 27 -52.74 -12.73 -3.63
CA PHE A 27 -53.85 -13.63 -3.90
C PHE A 27 -54.17 -14.45 -2.65
N ALA A 28 -55.39 -14.96 -2.54
CA ALA A 28 -55.76 -15.90 -1.50
C ALA A 28 -55.57 -17.34 -1.99
N SER A 29 -55.05 -18.23 -1.17
CA SER A 29 -54.95 -19.65 -1.51
C SER A 29 -55.17 -20.56 -0.31
N ASN A 30 -55.69 -21.76 -0.57
CA ASN A 30 -55.76 -22.87 0.39
C ASN A 30 -54.91 -24.08 -0.05
N GLY A 31 -54.11 -23.93 -1.11
CA GLY A 31 -53.17 -24.97 -1.57
C GLY A 31 -51.71 -24.68 -1.22
N HIS A 32 -51.40 -23.45 -0.79
CA HIS A 32 -50.11 -23.08 -0.18
C HIS A 32 -50.15 -23.27 1.34
N GLY A 33 -48.99 -23.50 1.97
CA GLY A 33 -48.91 -23.64 3.43
C GLY A 33 -49.24 -22.33 4.15
N GLY A 34 -50.30 -22.33 4.96
CA GLY A 34 -50.81 -21.14 5.63
C GLY A 34 -51.28 -21.36 7.07
N LEU A 35 -52.04 -20.41 7.62
CA LEU A 35 -52.51 -20.39 9.01
C LEU A 35 -53.94 -20.94 9.15
N GLY A 36 -54.75 -20.88 8.08
CA GLY A 36 -56.18 -21.15 8.13
C GLY A 36 -56.71 -21.88 6.90
N GLY A 37 -57.91 -21.50 6.46
CA GLY A 37 -58.55 -22.05 5.27
C GLY A 37 -57.95 -21.43 4.00
N LEU A 38 -58.53 -20.32 3.55
CA LEU A 38 -57.88 -19.40 2.63
C LEU A 38 -56.95 -18.46 3.39
N ASP A 39 -55.73 -18.32 2.91
CA ASP A 39 -54.76 -17.35 3.42
C ASP A 39 -54.31 -16.41 2.30
N ILE A 40 -54.03 -15.15 2.63
CA ILE A 40 -53.45 -14.18 1.69
C ILE A 40 -51.95 -14.44 1.56
N PHE A 41 -51.51 -14.62 0.32
CA PHE A 41 -50.12 -14.73 -0.08
C PHE A 41 -49.74 -13.57 -1.00
N GLY A 42 -48.44 -13.32 -1.15
CA GLY A 42 -47.89 -12.40 -2.13
C GLY A 42 -46.65 -12.96 -2.84
N ILE A 43 -46.45 -12.51 -4.07
CA ILE A 43 -45.26 -12.78 -4.90
C ILE A 43 -44.79 -11.48 -5.57
N ASP A 44 -43.48 -11.25 -5.57
CA ASP A 44 -42.85 -10.19 -6.37
C ASP A 44 -42.67 -10.68 -7.81
N LEU A 45 -43.28 -9.99 -8.77
CA LEU A 45 -43.25 -10.35 -10.19
C LEU A 45 -42.04 -9.79 -10.96
N THR A 46 -41.04 -9.20 -10.29
CA THR A 46 -39.85 -8.63 -10.94
C THR A 46 -39.14 -9.64 -11.86
N ASP A 47 -39.06 -10.91 -11.45
CA ASP A 47 -38.44 -12.00 -12.23
C ASP A 47 -39.48 -12.93 -12.88
N GLY A 48 -40.72 -12.46 -13.06
CA GLY A 48 -41.83 -13.25 -13.60
C GLY A 48 -42.61 -14.04 -12.54
N PHE A 49 -43.20 -15.16 -12.94
CA PHE A 49 -44.17 -15.91 -12.12
C PHE A 49 -43.57 -17.06 -11.28
N ASP A 50 -42.26 -17.29 -11.40
CA ASP A 50 -41.54 -18.38 -10.70
C ASP A 50 -40.89 -17.93 -9.38
N GLY A 51 -41.31 -16.77 -8.86
CA GLY A 51 -40.88 -16.22 -7.58
C GLY A 51 -41.41 -16.97 -6.36
N ARG A 52 -40.91 -16.63 -5.17
CA ARG A 52 -41.38 -17.22 -3.91
C ARG A 52 -42.77 -16.69 -3.57
N ILE A 53 -43.69 -17.61 -3.31
CA ILE A 53 -44.97 -17.32 -2.67
C ILE A 53 -44.74 -17.13 -1.16
N SER A 54 -45.10 -15.95 -0.64
CA SER A 54 -44.94 -15.59 0.77
C SER A 54 -46.30 -15.45 1.43
N ASN A 55 -46.56 -16.22 2.49
CA ASN A 55 -47.75 -16.00 3.32
C ASN A 55 -47.61 -14.65 4.03
N VAL A 56 -48.61 -13.80 3.95
CA VAL A 56 -48.57 -12.45 4.52
C VAL A 56 -48.53 -12.47 6.06
N GLY A 57 -49.00 -13.55 6.67
CA GLY A 57 -48.93 -13.79 8.10
C GLY A 57 -49.92 -12.97 8.93
N SER A 58 -49.89 -13.21 10.24
CA SER A 58 -50.77 -12.53 11.20
C SER A 58 -50.34 -11.06 11.42
N PRO A 59 -51.28 -10.11 11.64
CA PRO A 59 -52.72 -10.28 11.83
C PRO A 59 -53.56 -10.25 10.55
N ILE A 60 -52.94 -10.16 9.36
CA ILE A 60 -53.71 -10.15 8.10
C ILE A 60 -54.29 -11.55 7.85
N ASN A 61 -53.50 -12.60 8.06
CA ASN A 61 -53.99 -13.96 8.10
C ASN A 61 -54.32 -14.41 9.53
N SER A 62 -55.31 -15.29 9.64
CA SER A 62 -55.90 -15.83 10.85
C SER A 62 -56.03 -17.36 10.73
N ALA A 63 -56.71 -17.99 11.69
CA ALA A 63 -56.95 -19.43 11.65
C ALA A 63 -58.16 -19.82 10.77
N LEU A 64 -58.88 -18.85 10.20
CA LEU A 64 -60.06 -19.05 9.35
C LEU A 64 -59.76 -18.59 7.91
N ASP A 65 -60.77 -18.16 7.14
CA ASP A 65 -60.57 -17.68 5.77
C ASP A 65 -60.25 -16.19 5.76
N ASP A 66 -59.17 -15.83 5.06
CA ASP A 66 -58.71 -14.47 4.81
C ASP A 66 -58.38 -14.31 3.33
N PHE A 67 -59.01 -13.33 2.68
CA PHE A 67 -58.95 -13.21 1.22
C PHE A 67 -59.27 -11.80 0.70
N GLY A 68 -59.13 -11.60 -0.61
CA GLY A 68 -59.60 -10.36 -1.26
C GLY A 68 -58.88 -9.09 -0.81
N ILE A 69 -57.57 -9.17 -0.56
CA ILE A 69 -56.79 -8.00 -0.13
C ILE A 69 -56.70 -6.94 -1.24
N ILE A 70 -56.86 -5.69 -0.85
CA ILE A 70 -56.54 -4.51 -1.66
C ILE A 70 -55.68 -3.56 -0.84
N LEU A 71 -54.58 -3.11 -1.42
CA LEU A 71 -53.64 -2.19 -0.80
C LEU A 71 -53.79 -0.79 -1.42
N ARG A 72 -53.68 0.24 -0.60
CA ARG A 72 -53.47 1.62 -1.08
C ARG A 72 -52.04 1.77 -1.62
N PRO A 73 -51.74 2.85 -2.38
CA PRO A 73 -50.39 3.08 -2.91
C PRO A 73 -49.27 3.08 -1.85
N ASP A 74 -49.60 3.42 -0.60
CA ASP A 74 -48.67 3.39 0.54
C ASP A 74 -48.23 1.99 0.98
N GLY A 75 -48.92 0.93 0.54
CA GLY A 75 -48.69 -0.47 0.94
C GLY A 75 -48.95 -0.77 2.43
N LYS A 76 -49.37 0.22 3.22
CA LYS A 76 -49.58 0.14 4.68
C LYS A 76 -51.04 0.06 5.07
N THR A 77 -51.92 0.62 4.24
CA THR A 77 -53.35 0.66 4.51
C THR A 77 -54.13 -0.01 3.40
N GLY A 78 -55.26 -0.60 3.74
CA GLY A 78 -56.04 -1.35 2.78
C GLY A 78 -57.28 -1.98 3.39
N PHE A 79 -57.87 -2.88 2.61
CA PHE A 79 -59.01 -3.69 3.01
C PHE A 79 -58.79 -5.15 2.63
N PHE A 80 -59.44 -6.06 3.33
CA PHE A 80 -59.50 -7.49 2.99
C PHE A 80 -60.79 -8.08 3.59
N SER A 81 -61.18 -9.27 3.13
CA SER A 81 -62.34 -10.00 3.64
C SER A 81 -61.90 -11.15 4.53
N THR A 82 -62.67 -11.42 5.59
CA THR A 82 -62.36 -12.49 6.54
C THR A 82 -63.60 -12.93 7.31
N ASN A 83 -63.61 -14.19 7.75
CA ASN A 83 -64.63 -14.76 8.65
C ASN A 83 -64.10 -15.04 10.07
N ARG A 84 -63.03 -14.33 10.48
CA ARG A 84 -62.33 -14.51 11.77
C ARG A 84 -63.16 -14.30 13.05
N GLU A 85 -64.32 -13.65 12.97
CA GLU A 85 -65.20 -13.45 14.14
C GLU A 85 -66.29 -14.53 14.21
N GLU A 86 -66.26 -15.34 15.27
CA GLU A 86 -67.09 -16.54 15.46
C GLU A 86 -68.62 -16.33 15.42
N SER A 87 -69.13 -15.09 15.39
CA SER A 87 -70.54 -14.82 15.69
C SER A 87 -71.51 -15.00 14.54
N LEU A 88 -71.06 -14.99 13.28
CA LEU A 88 -71.90 -15.18 12.10
C LEU A 88 -71.03 -15.81 11.01
N SER A 89 -71.53 -16.80 10.27
CA SER A 89 -70.81 -17.41 9.13
C SER A 89 -70.72 -16.46 7.91
N ASN A 90 -70.41 -15.19 8.16
CA ASN A 90 -70.40 -14.13 7.17
C ASN A 90 -68.96 -13.70 6.88
N ASP A 91 -68.65 -13.55 5.60
CA ASP A 91 -67.41 -12.92 5.16
C ASP A 91 -67.57 -11.40 5.27
N ASP A 92 -66.86 -10.79 6.24
CA ASP A 92 -66.91 -9.36 6.51
C ASP A 92 -65.67 -8.65 5.95
N ILE A 93 -65.83 -7.36 5.58
CA ILE A 93 -64.74 -6.54 5.05
C ILE A 93 -64.07 -5.78 6.20
N TYR A 94 -62.77 -5.98 6.37
CA TYR A 94 -61.94 -5.32 7.38
C TYR A 94 -61.00 -4.31 6.72
N SER A 95 -60.79 -3.17 7.37
CA SER A 95 -59.68 -2.26 7.06
C SER A 95 -58.49 -2.56 7.96
N PHE A 96 -57.28 -2.37 7.45
CA PHE A 96 -56.08 -2.50 8.27
C PHE A 96 -55.13 -1.32 8.09
N THR A 97 -54.25 -1.14 9.08
CA THR A 97 -53.09 -0.25 9.04
C THR A 97 -51.89 -0.98 9.62
N THR A 98 -50.82 -1.12 8.86
CA THR A 98 -49.55 -1.70 9.32
C THR A 98 -48.51 -0.62 9.60
N THR A 99 -47.53 -0.93 10.45
CA THR A 99 -46.40 -0.02 10.76
C THR A 99 -45.41 0.07 9.60
N GLN A 100 -45.24 -1.03 8.85
CA GLN A 100 -44.41 -1.14 7.66
C GLN A 100 -45.27 -1.61 6.48
N PRO A 101 -44.93 -1.22 5.23
CA PRO A 101 -45.69 -1.69 4.08
C PRO A 101 -45.63 -3.21 3.99
N LEU A 102 -46.74 -3.84 3.61
CA LEU A 102 -46.79 -5.25 3.26
C LEU A 102 -45.94 -5.43 2.01
N ILE A 103 -44.75 -6.00 2.18
CA ILE A 103 -43.77 -6.21 1.10
C ILE A 103 -43.30 -7.66 1.22
N VAL A 104 -43.38 -8.40 0.12
CA VAL A 104 -42.91 -9.79 0.00
C VAL A 104 -41.53 -9.89 -0.65
N SER A 105 -40.93 -8.76 -1.02
CA SER A 105 -39.57 -8.63 -1.54
C SER A 105 -38.54 -8.30 -0.45
N TYR A 106 -37.32 -8.78 -0.68
CA TYR A 106 -36.19 -8.70 0.24
C TYR A 106 -35.09 -7.83 -0.40
N PHE A 107 -34.46 -6.93 0.37
CA PHE A 107 -33.46 -6.01 -0.15
C PHE A 107 -32.20 -5.92 0.69
N ILE A 108 -31.05 -5.80 0.03
CA ILE A 108 -29.86 -5.21 0.64
C ILE A 108 -29.80 -3.75 0.23
N LYS A 109 -29.62 -2.84 1.18
CA LYS A 109 -29.50 -1.39 0.95
C LYS A 109 -28.28 -0.83 1.66
N GLY A 110 -27.81 0.32 1.23
CA GLY A 110 -26.78 1.05 1.96
C GLY A 110 -26.35 2.32 1.23
N ILE A 111 -25.44 3.03 1.86
CA ILE A 111 -24.82 4.23 1.31
C ILE A 111 -23.35 3.95 1.05
N VAL A 112 -22.82 4.54 -0.01
CA VAL A 112 -21.39 4.52 -0.31
C VAL A 112 -20.72 5.81 0.18
N TYR A 113 -19.63 5.68 0.93
CA TYR A 113 -18.90 6.80 1.52
C TYR A 113 -17.44 6.85 1.08
N ASP A 114 -16.88 8.05 1.02
CA ASP A 114 -15.44 8.26 1.16
C ASP A 114 -15.06 7.98 2.61
N LYS A 115 -14.17 7.01 2.84
CA LYS A 115 -13.76 6.57 4.16
C LYS A 115 -13.09 7.69 4.99
N ASN A 116 -12.35 8.57 4.33
CA ASN A 116 -11.53 9.59 4.98
C ASN A 116 -12.30 10.90 5.20
N GLU A 117 -13.06 11.32 4.18
CA GLU A 117 -13.87 12.54 4.25
C GLU A 117 -15.24 12.32 4.90
N ASN A 118 -15.68 11.07 5.00
CA ASN A 118 -17.03 10.67 5.44
C ASN A 118 -18.14 11.35 4.61
N THR A 119 -17.86 11.58 3.32
CA THR A 119 -18.78 12.18 2.34
C THR A 119 -19.46 11.08 1.54
N ARG A 120 -20.72 11.28 1.16
CA ARG A 120 -21.48 10.29 0.36
C ARG A 120 -21.05 10.34 -1.11
N LEU A 121 -20.88 9.18 -1.73
CA LEU A 121 -20.37 9.04 -3.09
C LEU A 121 -21.49 8.65 -4.07
N SER A 122 -21.79 9.57 -4.99
CA SER A 122 -22.74 9.38 -6.09
C SER A 122 -22.08 8.82 -7.34
N GLY A 123 -22.82 8.04 -8.14
CA GLY A 123 -22.31 7.49 -9.40
C GLY A 123 -21.21 6.45 -9.22
N VAL A 124 -21.20 5.73 -8.09
CA VAL A 124 -20.29 4.62 -7.84
C VAL A 124 -20.98 3.30 -8.25
N PRO A 125 -20.37 2.49 -9.12
CA PRO A 125 -20.85 1.15 -9.42
C PRO A 125 -20.72 0.25 -8.19
N VAL A 126 -21.84 -0.31 -7.77
CA VAL A 126 -21.93 -1.38 -6.78
C VAL A 126 -22.38 -2.63 -7.50
N THR A 127 -21.73 -3.75 -7.22
CA THR A 127 -21.96 -5.05 -7.85
C THR A 127 -22.37 -6.05 -6.78
N LEU A 128 -23.53 -6.69 -6.96
CA LEU A 128 -23.98 -7.80 -6.14
C LEU A 128 -23.47 -9.11 -6.74
N VAL A 129 -22.75 -9.89 -5.94
CA VAL A 129 -22.14 -11.16 -6.33
C VAL A 129 -22.65 -12.28 -5.43
N GLN A 130 -22.95 -13.43 -6.01
CA GLN A 130 -23.32 -14.64 -5.28
C GLN A 130 -22.50 -15.82 -5.82
N ASN A 131 -21.81 -16.56 -4.94
CA ASN A 131 -20.98 -17.71 -5.31
C ASN A 131 -19.94 -17.41 -6.43
N GLY A 132 -19.43 -16.17 -6.47
CA GLY A 132 -18.48 -15.71 -7.49
C GLY A 132 -19.10 -15.22 -8.80
N GLU A 133 -20.42 -15.36 -8.98
CA GLU A 133 -21.14 -14.86 -10.17
C GLU A 133 -21.75 -13.49 -9.92
N ILE A 134 -21.66 -12.59 -10.92
CA ILE A 134 -22.31 -11.28 -10.87
C ILE A 134 -23.81 -11.48 -11.07
N ILE A 135 -24.59 -11.10 -10.07
CA ILE A 135 -26.05 -11.14 -10.11
C ILE A 135 -26.60 -9.85 -10.71
N SER A 136 -26.09 -8.70 -10.25
CA SER A 136 -26.52 -7.39 -10.72
C SER A 136 -25.45 -6.33 -10.44
N GLN A 137 -25.48 -5.24 -11.19
CA GLN A 137 -24.65 -4.07 -10.99
C GLN A 137 -25.49 -2.81 -11.16
N ILE A 138 -25.40 -1.88 -10.21
CA ILE A 138 -26.10 -0.58 -10.24
C ILE A 138 -25.14 0.54 -9.90
N MET A 139 -25.50 1.77 -10.26
CA MET A 139 -24.79 2.97 -9.83
C MET A 139 -25.48 3.56 -8.60
N THR A 140 -24.72 4.08 -7.64
CA THR A 140 -25.30 4.87 -6.55
C THR A 140 -25.99 6.12 -7.08
N ASP A 141 -27.07 6.53 -6.42
CA ASP A 141 -27.83 7.72 -6.80
C ASP A 141 -27.15 9.03 -6.35
N GLN A 142 -27.87 10.16 -6.43
CA GLN A 142 -27.33 11.49 -6.04
C GLN A 142 -27.07 11.63 -4.53
N GLU A 143 -27.72 10.81 -3.71
CA GLU A 143 -27.53 10.78 -2.27
C GLU A 143 -26.50 9.71 -1.84
N GLY A 144 -25.96 8.95 -2.80
CA GLY A 144 -24.99 7.89 -2.59
C GLY A 144 -25.61 6.55 -2.20
N ASP A 145 -26.94 6.43 -2.31
CA ASP A 145 -27.70 5.24 -1.95
C ASP A 145 -27.62 4.17 -3.03
N TYR A 146 -27.68 2.90 -2.61
CA TYR A 146 -27.83 1.74 -3.47
C TYR A 146 -28.83 0.73 -2.86
N SER A 147 -29.45 -0.08 -3.71
CA SER A 147 -30.43 -1.10 -3.28
C SER A 147 -30.50 -2.27 -4.25
N PHE A 148 -30.36 -3.50 -3.75
CA PHE A 148 -30.50 -4.74 -4.54
C PHE A 148 -31.65 -5.61 -4.04
N PRO A 149 -32.50 -6.15 -4.93
CA PRO A 149 -33.37 -7.26 -4.56
C PRO A 149 -32.53 -8.53 -4.32
N VAL A 150 -32.90 -9.30 -3.30
CA VAL A 150 -32.15 -10.49 -2.87
C VAL A 150 -33.06 -11.63 -2.47
N LYS A 151 -32.53 -12.85 -2.43
CA LYS A 151 -33.15 -14.01 -1.78
C LYS A 151 -32.80 -14.06 -0.30
N PRO A 152 -33.69 -14.52 0.59
CA PRO A 152 -33.39 -14.74 2.00
C PRO A 152 -32.45 -15.94 2.20
N ASN A 153 -31.92 -16.08 3.42
CA ASN A 153 -30.97 -17.11 3.85
C ASN A 153 -29.79 -17.30 2.90
N THR A 154 -29.34 -16.22 2.26
CA THR A 154 -28.34 -16.25 1.20
C THR A 154 -27.19 -15.32 1.54
N ALA A 155 -25.97 -15.78 1.33
CA ALA A 155 -24.77 -14.94 1.43
C ALA A 155 -24.48 -14.25 0.09
N TYR A 156 -24.24 -12.94 0.15
CA TYR A 156 -23.85 -12.11 -0.97
C TYR A 156 -22.56 -11.36 -0.67
N GLU A 157 -21.81 -11.06 -1.72
CA GLU A 157 -20.72 -10.09 -1.73
C GLU A 157 -21.21 -8.82 -2.43
N LEU A 158 -20.93 -7.67 -1.82
CA LEU A 158 -21.09 -6.35 -2.40
C LEU A 158 -19.72 -5.84 -2.78
N LYS A 159 -19.53 -5.48 -4.05
CA LYS A 159 -18.26 -4.94 -4.56
C LYS A 159 -18.47 -3.56 -5.12
N SER A 160 -17.73 -2.57 -4.65
CA SER A 160 -17.66 -1.26 -5.32
C SER A 160 -16.44 -1.22 -6.22
N ASP A 161 -16.61 -0.82 -7.48
CA ASP A 161 -15.52 -0.77 -8.46
C ASP A 161 -14.69 0.52 -8.38
N SER A 162 -13.51 0.51 -9.00
CA SER A 162 -12.57 1.64 -9.03
C SER A 162 -13.03 2.74 -10.00
N THR A 163 -14.05 3.49 -9.65
CA THR A 163 -14.47 4.69 -10.39
C THR A 163 -14.14 5.95 -9.59
N GLY A 164 -13.71 7.01 -10.29
CA GLY A 164 -13.46 8.31 -9.67
C GLY A 164 -12.16 8.38 -8.85
N GLY A 165 -11.23 7.44 -9.05
CA GLY A 165 -9.96 7.39 -8.31
C GLY A 165 -10.15 6.86 -6.89
N TYR A 166 -10.89 5.77 -6.73
CA TYR A 166 -11.09 5.08 -5.46
C TYR A 166 -10.66 3.61 -5.57
N ILE A 167 -10.14 3.08 -4.47
CA ILE A 167 -9.78 1.67 -4.33
C ILE A 167 -11.06 0.84 -4.13
N PRO A 168 -11.23 -0.29 -4.84
CA PRO A 168 -12.40 -1.16 -4.68
C PRO A 168 -12.58 -1.65 -3.25
N SER A 169 -13.84 -1.73 -2.81
CA SER A 169 -14.23 -2.25 -1.50
C SER A 169 -15.09 -3.50 -1.68
N VAL A 170 -14.91 -4.48 -0.80
CA VAL A 170 -15.67 -5.75 -0.82
C VAL A 170 -16.22 -6.03 0.56
N GLU A 171 -17.52 -6.21 0.65
CA GLU A 171 -18.24 -6.48 1.89
C GLU A 171 -19.17 -7.68 1.73
N THR A 172 -19.35 -8.47 2.79
CA THR A 172 -20.24 -9.63 2.78
C THR A 172 -21.50 -9.37 3.59
N VAL A 173 -22.66 -9.80 3.09
CA VAL A 173 -23.95 -9.71 3.77
C VAL A 173 -24.66 -11.06 3.67
N THR A 174 -25.22 -11.55 4.78
CA THR A 174 -26.05 -12.76 4.79
C THR A 174 -27.48 -12.40 5.16
N THR A 175 -28.42 -12.71 4.28
CA THR A 175 -29.84 -12.32 4.38
C THR A 175 -30.65 -13.27 5.28
N LEU A 176 -30.19 -13.54 6.50
CA LEU A 176 -30.84 -14.49 7.40
C LEU A 176 -32.30 -14.09 7.66
N GLU A 177 -33.22 -15.00 7.37
CA GLU A 177 -34.65 -14.78 7.41
C GLU A 177 -35.15 -14.49 8.83
N SER A 178 -36.02 -13.51 8.96
CA SER A 178 -36.74 -13.21 10.21
C SER A 178 -38.14 -12.68 9.88
N GLU A 179 -39.12 -12.97 10.72
CA GLU A 179 -40.52 -12.51 10.56
C GLU A 179 -40.68 -10.98 10.57
N LYS A 180 -39.62 -10.22 10.87
CA LYS A 180 -39.69 -8.77 11.11
C LYS A 180 -38.76 -7.93 10.22
N ASN A 181 -37.95 -8.55 9.37
CA ASN A 181 -36.99 -7.79 8.59
C ASN A 181 -36.77 -8.37 7.19
N ASN A 182 -37.18 -7.57 6.19
CA ASN A 182 -36.95 -7.83 4.78
C ASN A 182 -35.90 -6.87 4.17
N ILE A 183 -35.22 -6.06 5.00
CA ILE A 183 -34.18 -5.12 4.56
C ILE A 183 -32.90 -5.34 5.39
N TRP A 184 -31.77 -5.53 4.70
CA TRP A 184 -30.45 -5.56 5.32
C TRP A 184 -29.67 -4.31 4.92
N GLU A 185 -29.24 -3.52 5.90
CA GLU A 185 -28.45 -2.32 5.68
C GLU A 185 -26.95 -2.64 5.75
N LYS A 186 -26.18 -2.20 4.77
CA LYS A 186 -24.73 -2.35 4.71
C LYS A 186 -24.08 -1.19 3.97
N ASP A 187 -23.43 -0.30 4.69
CA ASP A 187 -22.68 0.77 4.04
C ASP A 187 -21.35 0.28 3.47
N LEU A 188 -20.90 0.91 2.38
CA LEU A 188 -19.59 0.67 1.77
C LEU A 188 -18.71 1.91 1.98
N PHE A 189 -17.45 1.70 2.34
CA PHE A 189 -16.47 2.76 2.54
C PHE A 189 -15.32 2.57 1.56
N LEU A 190 -15.09 3.53 0.68
CA LEU A 190 -14.00 3.50 -0.30
C LEU A 190 -12.89 4.44 0.14
N THR A 191 -11.65 3.99 -0.02
CA THR A 191 -10.47 4.85 0.14
C THR A 191 -10.16 5.47 -1.22
N LYS A 192 -10.01 6.80 -1.27
CA LYS A 192 -9.55 7.48 -2.48
C LYS A 192 -8.15 7.00 -2.83
N ASP A 193 -7.94 6.59 -4.07
CA ASP A 193 -6.63 6.33 -4.63
C ASP A 193 -5.94 7.68 -4.86
N LEU A 194 -5.08 8.04 -3.90
CA LEU A 194 -4.43 9.35 -3.86
C LEU A 194 -3.14 9.39 -4.69
N ASP A 195 -2.79 8.29 -5.39
CA ASP A 195 -1.61 8.14 -6.24
C ASP A 195 -0.36 8.77 -5.60
N PHE A 196 -0.03 8.33 -4.38
CA PHE A 196 1.20 8.79 -3.74
C PHE A 196 2.40 8.29 -4.53
N GLU A 197 3.27 9.21 -4.93
CA GLU A 197 4.50 8.88 -5.64
C GLU A 197 5.72 9.36 -4.85
N LEU A 198 6.72 8.51 -4.68
CA LEU A 198 8.03 8.90 -4.17
C LEU A 198 8.95 9.21 -5.36
N LEU A 199 9.45 10.45 -5.42
CA LEU A 199 10.46 10.86 -6.40
C LEU A 199 11.83 10.99 -5.73
N VAL A 200 12.80 10.34 -6.35
CA VAL A 200 14.24 10.46 -6.06
C VAL A 200 14.92 11.06 -7.28
N ASP A 201 15.51 12.24 -7.15
CA ASP A 201 16.27 12.95 -8.18
C ASP A 201 17.75 13.02 -7.74
N ILE A 202 18.62 12.40 -8.54
CA ILE A 202 20.04 12.21 -8.25
C ILE A 202 20.89 12.88 -9.32
N LYS A 203 21.77 13.75 -8.85
CA LYS A 203 22.69 14.53 -9.68
C LYS A 203 24.13 14.36 -9.20
N GLU A 204 25.06 14.59 -10.10
CA GLU A 204 26.47 14.68 -9.73
C GLU A 204 26.71 16.01 -9.01
N LYS A 205 27.51 15.95 -7.94
CA LYS A 205 27.61 17.03 -6.97
C LYS A 205 28.23 18.30 -7.53
N GLU A 206 29.23 18.22 -8.39
CA GLU A 206 29.92 19.39 -8.92
C GLU A 206 29.23 19.96 -10.17
N SER A 207 29.05 19.13 -11.19
CA SER A 207 28.45 19.46 -12.49
C SER A 207 26.95 19.70 -12.43
N LYS A 208 26.26 19.15 -11.42
CA LYS A 208 24.79 19.12 -11.29
C LYS A 208 24.07 18.36 -12.41
N GLU A 209 24.80 17.60 -13.22
CA GLU A 209 24.23 16.77 -14.26
C GLU A 209 23.49 15.57 -13.66
N PRO A 210 22.36 15.14 -14.27
CA PRO A 210 21.64 13.94 -13.82
C PRO A 210 22.49 12.68 -13.98
N ILE A 211 22.35 11.73 -13.05
CA ILE A 211 23.09 10.47 -13.10
C ILE A 211 22.14 9.32 -13.43
N ASP A 212 22.27 8.78 -14.65
CA ASP A 212 21.56 7.57 -15.10
C ASP A 212 22.04 6.31 -14.37
N GLY A 213 21.18 5.33 -14.12
CA GLY A 213 21.59 4.02 -13.63
C GLY A 213 22.15 3.99 -12.20
N VAL A 214 21.85 4.97 -11.34
CA VAL A 214 22.21 4.91 -9.91
C VAL A 214 21.31 3.89 -9.25
N LYS A 215 21.90 2.89 -8.58
CA LYS A 215 21.14 1.94 -7.78
C LYS A 215 20.62 2.63 -6.52
N VAL A 216 19.30 2.66 -6.39
CA VAL A 216 18.55 3.23 -5.27
C VAL A 216 17.89 2.10 -4.52
N VAL A 217 18.29 1.93 -3.26
CA VAL A 217 17.64 1.01 -2.32
C VAL A 217 16.96 1.83 -1.24
N VAL A 218 15.64 1.68 -1.09
CA VAL A 218 14.87 2.35 -0.04
C VAL A 218 14.32 1.31 0.92
N VAL A 219 14.67 1.46 2.20
CA VAL A 219 14.16 0.65 3.29
C VAL A 219 13.22 1.50 4.14
N ASP A 220 12.02 1.00 4.38
CA ASP A 220 11.08 1.58 5.33
C ASP A 220 11.55 1.24 6.76
N ASN A 221 11.95 2.26 7.52
CA ASN A 221 12.47 2.08 8.87
C ASN A 221 11.37 1.68 9.87
N LEU A 222 10.09 1.83 9.53
CA LEU A 222 8.98 1.48 10.42
C LEU A 222 8.73 -0.03 10.50
N ASN A 223 9.01 -0.75 9.41
CA ASN A 223 8.78 -2.20 9.31
C ASN A 223 10.02 -2.99 8.86
N GLY A 224 11.08 -2.33 8.41
CA GLY A 224 12.33 -2.94 7.93
C GLY A 224 12.28 -3.45 6.49
N ASN A 225 11.17 -3.27 5.78
CA ASN A 225 11.00 -3.78 4.42
C ASN A 225 11.75 -2.92 3.39
N THR A 226 12.36 -3.57 2.42
CA THR A 226 12.88 -2.89 1.24
C THR A 226 11.72 -2.64 0.27
N ILE A 227 11.40 -1.36 0.03
CA ILE A 227 10.30 -0.95 -0.85
C ILE A 227 10.78 -0.59 -2.26
N ILE A 228 12.05 -0.20 -2.40
CA ILE A 228 12.67 0.09 -3.70
C ILE A 228 14.03 -0.62 -3.75
N ASP A 229 14.28 -1.33 -4.86
CA ASP A 229 15.60 -1.81 -5.28
C ASP A 229 15.65 -1.71 -6.81
N GLN A 230 15.88 -0.49 -7.30
CA GLN A 230 15.84 -0.15 -8.73
C GLN A 230 16.94 0.84 -9.08
N VAL A 231 17.00 1.26 -10.34
CA VAL A 231 17.97 2.25 -10.82
C VAL A 231 17.28 3.51 -11.34
N THR A 232 17.97 4.65 -11.26
CA THR A 232 17.51 5.89 -11.90
C THR A 232 17.52 5.77 -13.42
N ASN A 233 16.67 6.58 -14.07
CA ASN A 233 16.63 6.75 -15.53
C ASN A 233 17.65 7.79 -16.03
N ALA A 234 17.66 8.03 -17.36
CA ALA A 234 18.55 8.98 -18.01
C ALA A 234 18.45 10.43 -17.51
N GLN A 235 17.36 10.80 -16.84
CA GLN A 235 17.15 12.11 -16.21
C GLN A 235 17.62 12.13 -14.74
N GLY A 236 18.24 11.06 -14.25
CA GLY A 236 18.68 10.93 -12.85
C GLY A 236 17.54 10.67 -11.89
N GLN A 237 16.36 10.29 -12.41
CA GLN A 237 15.13 10.21 -11.63
C GLN A 237 14.68 8.77 -11.45
N LEU A 238 14.10 8.50 -10.29
CA LEU A 238 13.34 7.30 -9.99
C LEU A 238 12.01 7.71 -9.36
N LEU A 239 10.91 7.21 -9.94
CA LEU A 239 9.55 7.46 -9.48
C LEU A 239 8.94 6.14 -9.03
N TYR A 240 8.42 6.09 -7.80
CA TYR A 240 7.85 4.88 -7.21
C TYR A 240 6.43 5.14 -6.69
N SER A 241 5.47 4.33 -7.13
CA SER A 241 4.08 4.40 -6.68
C SER A 241 3.91 3.73 -5.31
N MET A 242 3.46 4.50 -4.33
CA MET A 242 3.21 4.08 -2.95
C MET A 242 1.74 3.72 -2.76
N THR A 243 1.31 2.61 -3.39
CA THR A 243 -0.11 2.19 -3.40
C THR A 243 -0.64 1.75 -2.03
N ASP A 244 0.24 1.51 -1.06
CA ASP A 244 -0.08 1.10 0.30
C ASP A 244 -0.23 2.27 1.28
N LYS A 245 -0.08 3.52 0.81
CA LYS A 245 -0.06 4.71 1.68
C LYS A 245 -1.35 5.53 1.59
N GLU A 246 -1.75 6.06 2.74
CA GLU A 246 -2.92 6.93 2.89
C GLU A 246 -2.52 8.35 3.34
N LEU A 247 -3.45 9.31 3.23
CA LEU A 247 -3.26 10.68 3.71
C LEU A 247 -2.99 10.68 5.21
N ASN A 248 -2.02 11.49 5.63
CA ASN A 248 -1.50 11.62 7.00
C ASN A 248 -0.68 10.43 7.51
N ASP A 249 -0.36 9.45 6.66
CA ASP A 249 0.59 8.40 7.03
C ASP A 249 1.96 9.00 7.35
N ARG A 250 2.58 8.48 8.42
CA ARG A 250 3.98 8.77 8.73
C ARG A 250 4.87 7.86 7.91
N VAL A 251 5.93 8.44 7.35
CA VAL A 251 6.92 7.72 6.56
C VAL A 251 8.32 7.93 7.15
N SER A 252 9.12 6.87 7.17
CA SER A 252 10.53 6.92 7.56
C SER A 252 11.33 6.03 6.63
N TYR A 253 12.18 6.62 5.81
CA TYR A 253 12.90 5.91 4.75
C TYR A 253 14.40 6.06 4.93
N GLN A 254 15.14 4.95 4.89
CA GLN A 254 16.59 4.94 4.69
C GLN A 254 16.88 4.71 3.21
N ILE A 255 17.50 5.69 2.57
CA ILE A 255 17.81 5.72 1.15
C ILE A 255 19.30 5.43 0.98
N ARG A 256 19.64 4.35 0.28
CA ARG A 256 21.02 3.99 -0.05
C ARG A 256 21.23 4.13 -1.55
N LEU A 257 22.23 4.92 -1.91
CA LEU A 257 22.60 5.25 -3.28
C LEU A 257 23.95 4.61 -3.58
N SER A 258 24.04 3.89 -4.70
CA SER A 258 25.30 3.29 -5.13
C SER A 258 25.41 3.28 -6.66
N LYS A 259 26.60 3.59 -7.17
CA LYS A 259 26.93 3.51 -8.59
C LYS A 259 28.43 3.40 -8.75
N ASP A 260 28.90 2.49 -9.61
CA ASP A 260 30.33 2.36 -9.92
C ASP A 260 30.89 3.69 -10.48
N GLY A 261 32.05 4.10 -9.99
CA GLY A 261 32.67 5.39 -10.27
C GLY A 261 32.16 6.56 -9.41
N TYR A 262 31.30 6.31 -8.42
CA TYR A 262 30.77 7.33 -7.50
C TYR A 262 30.87 6.87 -6.04
N LEU A 263 31.00 7.83 -5.12
CA LEU A 263 30.90 7.51 -3.69
C LEU A 263 29.45 7.23 -3.32
N GLY A 264 29.22 6.07 -2.71
CA GLY A 264 27.92 5.70 -2.17
C GLY A 264 27.47 6.68 -1.08
N LYS A 265 26.16 6.84 -0.95
CA LYS A 265 25.55 7.75 0.02
C LYS A 265 24.36 7.08 0.70
N ILE A 266 24.20 7.33 2.00
CA ILE A 266 23.07 6.87 2.78
C ILE A 266 22.42 8.08 3.45
N GLU A 267 21.14 8.30 3.18
CA GLU A 267 20.35 9.37 3.78
C GLU A 267 19.11 8.82 4.46
N THR A 268 18.54 9.58 5.39
CA THR A 268 17.30 9.21 6.08
C THR A 268 16.27 10.31 5.94
N TYR A 269 15.12 9.98 5.36
CA TYR A 269 13.95 10.86 5.30
C TYR A 269 12.95 10.48 6.39
N ASN A 270 12.37 11.47 7.06
CA ASN A 270 11.23 11.28 7.96
C ASN A 270 10.19 12.35 7.63
N GLY A 271 8.93 11.97 7.50
CA GLY A 271 7.86 12.90 7.14
C GLY A 271 6.46 12.34 7.36
N THR A 272 5.48 13.14 6.97
CA THR A 272 4.06 12.77 6.95
C THR A 272 3.53 13.09 5.55
N LEU A 273 2.71 12.21 4.99
CA LEU A 273 2.05 12.42 3.70
C LEU A 273 0.82 13.33 3.89
N ASP A 274 1.07 14.63 3.99
CA ASP A 274 0.05 15.64 4.31
C ASP A 274 -0.84 16.06 3.14
N GLN A 275 -0.41 15.76 1.90
CA GLN A 275 -1.18 16.02 0.68
C GLN A 275 -0.95 14.91 -0.36
N PRO A 276 -1.98 14.57 -1.16
CA PRO A 276 -1.87 13.59 -2.26
C PRO A 276 -0.80 13.94 -3.30
N GLY A 277 -0.33 12.92 -4.01
CA GLY A 277 0.56 13.06 -5.15
C GLY A 277 2.05 12.87 -4.82
N ARG A 278 2.90 13.67 -5.48
CA ARG A 278 4.34 13.40 -5.54
C ARG A 278 5.11 13.99 -4.36
N LEU A 279 5.66 13.11 -3.53
CA LEU A 279 6.68 13.41 -2.54
C LEU A 279 8.08 13.37 -3.18
N ASP A 280 8.66 14.54 -3.42
CA ASP A 280 10.04 14.69 -3.90
C ASP A 280 10.99 14.82 -2.69
N ILE A 281 11.60 13.70 -2.28
CA ILE A 281 12.50 13.70 -1.11
C ILE A 281 13.81 14.44 -1.35
N SER A 282 14.20 14.59 -2.62
CA SER A 282 15.41 15.29 -3.06
C SER A 282 15.35 16.80 -2.82
N LYS A 283 14.16 17.34 -2.52
CA LYS A 283 14.01 18.73 -2.04
C LYS A 283 14.40 18.90 -0.57
N PHE A 284 14.40 17.80 0.20
CA PHE A 284 14.65 17.81 1.63
C PHE A 284 16.02 17.22 1.99
N LEU A 285 16.59 16.39 1.12
CA LEU A 285 17.86 15.69 1.32
C LEU A 285 18.85 16.03 0.21
N ASP A 286 20.14 16.14 0.54
CA ASP A 286 21.19 16.21 -0.48
C ASP A 286 21.51 14.81 -1.00
N LEU A 287 20.81 14.41 -2.06
CA LEU A 287 21.01 13.11 -2.72
C LEU A 287 22.11 13.14 -3.80
N SER A 288 22.88 14.23 -3.92
CA SER A 288 23.92 14.30 -4.94
C SER A 288 25.10 13.36 -4.65
N LEU A 289 25.71 12.79 -5.69
CA LEU A 289 26.86 11.88 -5.55
C LEU A 289 28.16 12.53 -6.00
N ASP A 290 29.22 12.29 -5.24
CA ASP A 290 30.59 12.69 -5.58
C ASP A 290 31.20 11.68 -6.58
N ARG A 291 31.73 12.17 -7.69
CA ARG A 291 32.43 11.34 -8.68
C ARG A 291 33.81 10.93 -8.18
N ILE A 292 34.19 9.67 -8.41
CA ILE A 292 35.53 9.17 -8.13
C ILE A 292 36.39 9.37 -9.39
N GLU A 293 37.43 10.19 -9.28
CA GLU A 293 38.35 10.48 -10.39
C GLU A 293 39.74 9.88 -10.17
N VAL A 294 40.45 9.61 -11.26
CA VAL A 294 41.86 9.21 -11.20
C VAL A 294 42.68 10.34 -10.57
N GLY A 295 43.47 10.00 -9.56
CA GLY A 295 44.25 10.95 -8.77
C GLY A 295 43.54 11.45 -7.52
N ALA A 296 42.23 11.20 -7.35
CA ALA A 296 41.50 11.54 -6.14
C ALA A 296 42.06 10.76 -4.94
N ASP A 297 42.07 11.40 -3.76
CA ASP A 297 42.42 10.76 -2.50
C ASP A 297 41.13 10.38 -1.75
N LEU A 298 40.79 9.09 -1.77
CA LEU A 298 39.58 8.58 -1.12
C LEU A 298 39.56 8.93 0.38
N GLY A 299 40.74 9.00 1.01
CA GLY A 299 40.85 9.37 2.42
C GLY A 299 40.30 10.77 2.71
N LYS A 300 40.43 11.71 1.77
CA LYS A 300 39.90 13.06 1.92
C LYS A 300 38.42 13.13 1.62
N LEU A 301 37.95 12.38 0.63
CA LEU A 301 36.55 12.40 0.23
C LEU A 301 35.60 11.86 1.31
N VAL A 302 36.06 10.88 2.11
CA VAL A 302 35.29 10.31 3.22
C VAL A 302 35.81 10.68 4.62
N ASP A 303 36.64 11.72 4.70
CA ASP A 303 37.23 12.24 5.94
C ASP A 303 37.78 11.14 6.88
N ILE A 304 38.68 10.33 6.33
CA ILE A 304 39.37 9.28 7.09
C ILE A 304 40.30 9.89 8.12
N LYS A 305 40.21 9.36 9.34
CA LYS A 305 41.13 9.75 10.41
C LYS A 305 42.55 9.25 10.12
N PRO A 306 43.59 9.96 10.62
CA PRO A 306 44.97 9.53 10.41
C PRO A 306 45.22 8.09 10.86
N ILE A 307 45.88 7.31 10.00
CA ILE A 307 46.25 5.91 10.28
C ILE A 307 47.50 5.87 11.15
N TYR A 308 47.34 5.55 12.43
CA TYR A 308 48.44 5.46 13.38
C TYR A 308 49.09 4.08 13.44
N PHE A 309 50.39 4.08 13.74
CA PHE A 309 51.18 2.87 14.00
C PHE A 309 52.01 3.06 15.27
N ASP A 310 52.24 1.97 16.00
CA ASP A 310 53.17 1.97 17.12
C ASP A 310 54.60 2.24 16.66
N LEU A 311 55.43 2.73 17.58
CA LEU A 311 56.84 3.05 17.30
C LEU A 311 57.58 1.82 16.76
N GLY A 312 58.20 1.96 15.58
CA GLY A 312 58.96 0.90 14.93
C GLY A 312 58.11 -0.27 14.41
N LYS A 313 56.78 -0.23 14.57
CA LYS A 313 55.88 -1.27 14.10
C LYS A 313 55.08 -0.83 12.87
N TYR A 314 54.50 -1.85 12.23
CA TYR A 314 53.69 -1.75 11.02
C TYR A 314 52.44 -2.63 11.10
N ASN A 315 52.13 -3.21 12.25
CA ASN A 315 50.89 -3.94 12.45
C ASN A 315 49.70 -2.97 12.48
N ILE A 316 48.58 -3.39 11.87
CA ILE A 316 47.33 -2.61 11.89
C ILE A 316 46.72 -2.68 13.27
N ARG A 317 46.46 -1.50 13.83
CA ARG A 317 45.77 -1.33 15.11
C ARG A 317 44.25 -1.34 14.90
N PRO A 318 43.44 -1.61 15.93
CA PRO A 318 41.98 -1.60 15.82
C PRO A 318 41.39 -0.27 15.33
N ASP A 319 41.96 0.87 15.75
CA ASP A 319 41.55 2.21 15.29
C ASP A 319 41.88 2.43 13.81
N ALA A 320 43.07 2.01 13.37
CA ALA A 320 43.44 2.01 11.95
C ALA A 320 42.55 1.08 11.11
N ALA A 321 42.21 -0.10 11.64
CA ALA A 321 41.36 -1.08 10.97
C ALA A 321 39.96 -0.50 10.67
N ALA A 322 39.36 0.21 11.63
CA ALA A 322 38.05 0.85 11.44
C ALA A 322 38.05 1.91 10.31
N GLU A 323 39.15 2.64 10.15
CA GLU A 323 39.30 3.62 9.07
C GLU A 323 39.61 2.95 7.72
N LEU A 324 40.40 1.88 7.71
CA LEU A 324 40.66 1.08 6.50
C LEU A 324 39.40 0.36 6.01
N ASP A 325 38.52 -0.07 6.91
CA ASP A 325 37.23 -0.70 6.58
C ASP A 325 36.31 0.28 5.81
N LYS A 326 36.45 1.60 5.99
CA LYS A 326 35.75 2.59 5.14
C LYS A 326 36.23 2.53 3.69
N ILE A 327 37.54 2.40 3.46
CA ILE A 327 38.11 2.23 2.11
C ILE A 327 37.63 0.90 1.51
N VAL A 328 37.59 -0.17 2.31
CA VAL A 328 37.05 -1.48 1.87
C VAL A 328 35.62 -1.30 1.36
N GLY A 329 34.75 -0.61 2.11
CA GLY A 329 33.37 -0.34 1.70
C GLY A 329 33.29 0.33 0.32
N ILE A 330 34.04 1.42 0.12
CA ILE A 330 34.09 2.13 -1.17
C ILE A 330 34.54 1.21 -2.30
N MET A 331 35.59 0.40 -2.07
CA MET A 331 36.13 -0.51 -3.10
C MET A 331 35.23 -1.71 -3.40
N LEU A 332 34.40 -2.14 -2.45
CA LEU A 332 33.37 -3.17 -2.67
C LEU A 332 32.20 -2.61 -3.49
N GLU A 333 31.76 -1.39 -3.19
CA GLU A 333 30.70 -0.69 -3.93
C GLU A 333 31.14 -0.28 -5.34
N ASN A 334 32.44 -0.06 -5.53
CA ASN A 334 33.03 0.35 -6.80
C ASN A 334 34.01 -0.72 -7.29
N PRO A 335 33.56 -1.83 -7.90
CA PRO A 335 34.44 -2.90 -8.36
C PRO A 335 35.43 -2.44 -9.45
N GLY A 336 35.15 -1.33 -10.16
CA GLY A 336 35.97 -0.81 -11.25
C GLY A 336 37.22 -0.04 -10.81
N ILE A 337 37.34 0.38 -9.54
CA ILE A 337 38.44 1.25 -9.10
C ILE A 337 39.69 0.48 -8.66
N GLU A 338 40.86 1.04 -8.92
CA GLU A 338 42.15 0.60 -8.38
C GLU A 338 42.80 1.75 -7.59
N ILE A 339 43.50 1.44 -6.50
CA ILE A 339 44.11 2.44 -5.62
C ILE A 339 45.57 2.13 -5.26
N GLU A 340 46.32 3.20 -5.00
CA GLU A 340 47.64 3.18 -4.39
C GLU A 340 47.55 3.71 -2.95
N LEU A 341 48.00 2.90 -1.98
CA LEU A 341 48.23 3.34 -0.61
C LEU A 341 49.64 3.89 -0.47
N GLY A 342 49.76 5.21 -0.37
CA GLY A 342 51.02 5.90 -0.14
C GLY A 342 51.24 6.15 1.35
N SER A 343 52.33 5.66 1.93
CA SER A 343 52.68 5.97 3.33
C SER A 343 53.91 6.87 3.40
N HIS A 344 53.87 7.86 4.30
CA HIS A 344 54.90 8.89 4.47
C HIS A 344 55.40 8.95 5.91
N THR A 345 56.65 9.40 6.09
CA THR A 345 57.23 9.68 7.40
C THR A 345 57.58 11.16 7.52
N ASP A 346 57.82 11.61 8.75
CA ASP A 346 58.52 12.87 8.96
C ASP A 346 60.03 12.71 8.74
N SER A 347 60.75 13.84 8.70
CA SER A 347 62.20 13.93 8.47
C SER A 347 63.08 13.45 9.63
N ARG A 348 62.50 13.03 10.76
CA ARG A 348 63.30 12.61 11.91
C ARG A 348 63.70 11.16 11.71
N GLY A 349 65.01 10.92 11.67
CA GLY A 349 65.58 9.59 11.48
C GLY A 349 66.53 9.56 10.30
N SER A 350 66.87 8.36 9.82
CA SER A 350 67.59 8.23 8.56
C SER A 350 66.61 8.01 7.41
N ALA A 351 66.87 8.63 6.25
CA ALA A 351 66.10 8.42 5.02
C ALA A 351 65.87 6.94 4.71
N SER A 352 66.90 6.10 4.88
CA SER A 352 66.82 4.66 4.62
C SER A 352 65.86 3.92 5.56
N SER A 353 65.86 4.29 6.85
CA SER A 353 64.94 3.74 7.85
C SER A 353 63.50 4.20 7.58
N ASN A 354 63.34 5.47 7.25
CA ASN A 354 62.06 6.11 6.96
C ASN A 354 61.39 5.52 5.70
N ALA A 355 62.17 5.32 4.63
CA ALA A 355 61.71 4.62 3.42
C ALA A 355 61.28 3.18 3.72
N ARG A 356 62.08 2.41 4.47
CA ARG A 356 61.73 1.01 4.82
C ARG A 356 60.49 0.93 5.71
N LEU A 357 60.36 1.84 6.68
CA LEU A 357 59.23 1.83 7.63
C LEU A 357 57.91 2.19 6.94
N SER A 358 57.91 3.24 6.13
CA SER A 358 56.73 3.63 5.34
C SER A 358 56.32 2.53 4.36
N ASP A 359 57.26 1.87 3.69
CA ASP A 359 56.95 0.78 2.74
C ASP A 359 56.29 -0.41 3.44
N LYS A 360 56.81 -0.81 4.60
CA LYS A 360 56.17 -1.85 5.42
C LYS A 360 54.77 -1.45 5.89
N ARG A 361 54.56 -0.20 6.26
CA ARG A 361 53.25 0.31 6.70
C ARG A 361 52.24 0.34 5.56
N ALA A 362 52.64 0.85 4.40
CA ALA A 362 51.80 0.89 3.21
C ALA A 362 51.39 -0.53 2.78
N LYS A 363 52.34 -1.47 2.75
CA LYS A 363 52.06 -2.87 2.44
C LYS A 363 51.16 -3.54 3.47
N ALA A 364 51.40 -3.31 4.76
CA ALA A 364 50.53 -3.86 5.81
C ALA A 364 49.09 -3.33 5.72
N SER A 365 48.91 -2.05 5.40
CA SER A 365 47.57 -1.49 5.17
C SER A 365 46.91 -2.07 3.92
N ALA A 366 47.66 -2.22 2.83
CA ALA A 366 47.16 -2.84 1.61
C ALA A 366 46.78 -4.32 1.84
N ASP A 367 47.64 -5.09 2.51
CA ASP A 367 47.39 -6.49 2.87
C ASP A 367 46.17 -6.63 3.78
N TYR A 368 45.94 -5.66 4.69
CA TYR A 368 44.72 -5.61 5.49
C TYR A 368 43.49 -5.46 4.61
N ILE A 369 43.44 -4.48 3.69
CA ILE A 369 42.29 -4.29 2.80
C ILE A 369 42.06 -5.54 1.93
N VAL A 370 43.12 -6.16 1.42
CA VAL A 370 43.03 -7.44 0.68
C VAL A 370 42.43 -8.55 1.54
N SER A 371 42.81 -8.64 2.82
CA SER A 371 42.24 -9.63 3.74
C SER A 371 40.75 -9.45 4.01
N ARG A 372 40.18 -8.28 3.68
CA ARG A 372 38.74 -7.97 3.80
C ARG A 372 37.96 -8.24 2.51
N GLY A 373 38.59 -8.86 1.51
CA GLY A 373 37.93 -9.35 0.30
C GLY A 373 38.18 -8.52 -0.96
N ILE A 374 39.09 -7.54 -0.94
CA ILE A 374 39.47 -6.82 -2.15
C ILE A 374 40.56 -7.58 -2.91
N GLU A 375 40.38 -7.72 -4.22
CA GLU A 375 41.36 -8.33 -5.12
C GLU A 375 42.73 -7.64 -5.03
N LYS A 376 43.80 -8.44 -4.87
CA LYS A 376 45.17 -7.92 -4.71
C LYS A 376 45.65 -7.08 -5.89
N SER A 377 45.14 -7.35 -7.09
CA SER A 377 45.46 -6.58 -8.30
C SER A 377 44.96 -5.12 -8.24
N ARG A 378 43.96 -4.83 -7.41
CA ARG A 378 43.33 -3.51 -7.30
C ARG A 378 44.02 -2.57 -6.32
N ILE A 379 45.03 -3.05 -5.60
CA ILE A 379 45.65 -2.33 -4.49
C ILE A 379 47.16 -2.49 -4.51
N ILE A 380 47.87 -1.36 -4.45
CA ILE A 380 49.33 -1.35 -4.31
C ILE A 380 49.71 -0.52 -3.08
N GLY A 381 50.51 -1.08 -2.17
CA GLY A 381 51.11 -0.35 -1.06
C GLY A 381 52.52 0.14 -1.40
N LYS A 382 52.77 1.44 -1.27
CA LYS A 382 54.07 2.06 -1.56
C LYS A 382 54.52 3.03 -0.44
N GLY A 383 55.74 2.83 0.03
CA GLY A 383 56.39 3.74 0.98
C GLY A 383 57.17 4.84 0.29
N TYR A 384 56.93 6.08 0.70
CA TYR A 384 57.66 7.26 0.21
C TYR A 384 58.69 7.78 1.22
N GLY A 385 58.71 7.26 2.44
CA GLY A 385 59.55 7.79 3.52
C GLY A 385 59.34 9.29 3.70
N GLU A 386 60.45 10.02 3.81
CA GLU A 386 60.45 11.47 3.93
C GLU A 386 60.66 12.21 2.60
N SER A 387 60.61 11.50 1.46
CA SER A 387 60.87 12.12 0.14
C SER A 387 59.76 13.05 -0.35
N VAL A 388 58.56 12.95 0.24
CA VAL A 388 57.37 13.75 -0.13
C VAL A 388 56.78 14.39 1.13
N LEU A 389 57.44 15.43 1.60
CA LEU A 389 56.98 16.28 2.71
C LEU A 389 55.91 17.26 2.20
N ILE A 390 54.89 17.52 3.02
CA ILE A 390 53.82 18.48 2.71
C ILE A 390 54.03 19.83 3.39
N ASN A 391 55.13 19.98 4.11
CA ASN A 391 55.52 21.23 4.77
C ASN A 391 57.04 21.40 4.76
N ARG A 392 57.51 22.51 5.34
CA ARG A 392 58.94 22.90 5.40
C ARG A 392 59.84 22.03 6.28
N CYS A 393 59.32 20.99 6.93
CA CYS A 393 60.04 20.23 7.96
C CYS A 393 60.98 19.20 7.37
N SER A 394 61.95 19.64 6.56
CA SER A 394 63.05 18.81 6.06
C SER A 394 64.14 18.60 7.10
N ASP A 395 65.13 17.77 6.78
CA ASP A 395 66.29 17.53 7.62
C ASP A 395 66.96 18.83 8.07
N GLY A 396 67.29 18.93 9.35
CA GLY A 396 67.93 20.11 9.94
C GLY A 396 66.98 21.29 10.21
N VAL A 397 65.72 21.25 9.78
CA VAL A 397 64.74 22.32 10.05
C VAL A 397 64.02 22.07 11.37
N LYS A 398 64.03 23.07 12.27
CA LYS A 398 63.28 22.99 13.52
C LYS A 398 61.78 23.16 13.26
N CYS A 399 61.02 22.13 13.64
CA CYS A 399 59.57 22.08 13.53
C CYS A 399 58.91 21.60 14.82
N SER A 400 57.62 21.92 14.97
CA SER A 400 56.78 21.44 16.06
C SER A 400 56.41 19.95 15.88
N LYS A 401 55.90 19.33 16.95
CA LYS A 401 55.46 17.93 16.89
C LYS A 401 54.26 17.75 15.95
N GLU A 402 53.40 18.75 15.91
CA GLU A 402 52.21 18.85 15.07
C GLU A 402 52.60 19.00 13.59
N GLU A 403 53.58 19.87 13.29
CA GLU A 403 54.12 20.00 11.93
C GLU A 403 54.72 18.67 11.44
N HIS A 404 55.48 17.96 12.28
CA HIS A 404 55.97 16.62 11.93
C HIS A 404 54.82 15.59 11.80
N GLN A 405 53.73 15.72 12.57
CA GLN A 405 52.58 14.80 12.49
C GLN A 405 51.88 14.86 11.14
N LEU A 406 51.82 16.03 10.51
CA LEU A 406 51.23 16.19 9.17
C LEU A 406 51.97 15.35 8.11
N ASN A 407 53.30 15.20 8.22
CA ASN A 407 54.07 14.36 7.29
C ASN A 407 53.89 12.86 7.54
N ARG A 408 53.48 12.45 8.75
CA ARG A 408 53.18 11.06 9.10
C ARG A 408 51.75 10.72 8.70
N ARG A 409 51.53 10.51 7.40
CA ARG A 409 50.22 10.29 6.81
C ARG A 409 50.19 9.09 5.87
N THR A 410 48.98 8.64 5.57
CA THR A 410 48.70 7.67 4.53
C THR A 410 47.69 8.29 3.57
N GLU A 411 47.94 8.16 2.28
CA GLU A 411 47.09 8.67 1.19
C GLU A 411 46.50 7.47 0.43
N PHE A 412 45.26 7.59 -0.05
CA PHE A 412 44.54 6.53 -0.76
C PHE A 412 44.21 7.02 -2.16
N ARG A 413 45.21 7.00 -3.04
CA ARG A 413 45.10 7.62 -4.36
C ARG A 413 44.47 6.66 -5.36
N VAL A 414 43.41 7.08 -6.03
CA VAL A 414 42.81 6.33 -7.14
C VAL A 414 43.78 6.34 -8.33
N THR A 415 44.16 5.15 -8.81
CA THR A 415 45.05 4.98 -9.96
C THR A 415 44.30 4.63 -11.24
N LYS A 416 43.08 4.10 -11.11
CA LYS A 416 42.25 3.71 -12.24
C LYS A 416 40.77 3.73 -11.85
N VAL A 417 39.93 4.12 -12.81
CA VAL A 417 38.47 3.99 -12.78
C VAL A 417 38.11 3.39 -14.15
N ASN A 418 37.43 2.24 -14.16
CA ASN A 418 37.05 1.56 -15.40
C ASN A 418 35.69 2.01 -15.92
#